data_AF-A0A225WQW0-F1
#
_entry.id   AF-A0A225WQW0-F1
#
_cell.length_a   1.000
_cell.length_b   1.000
_cell.length_c   1.000
_cell.angle_alpha   90.00
_cell.angle_beta   90.00
_cell.angle_gamma   90.00
#
_symmetry.space_group_name_H-M   'P 1'
#
loop_
_entity.id
_entity.type
_entity.pdbx_description
1 polymer ?
#
loop_
_entity_poly.entity_id
_entity_poly.type
_entity_poly.pdbx_seq_one_letter_code
_entity_poly.pdbx_strand_id
1 'polypeptide(L)'
;MNARPVLTTAVVVSRECLSAHGVESLTHVVSLLNDYLDVFTYYWTVSRACKRGISRRGLEYLAKRDPAWGDGDDAAFVAVKKNYLHVLKWLNECYPDRTSWGNRQGRCFMNIAAENGHFDVLKWLHANRPEGCTTFAMNIAASKGNLAMVQWLHENRNDKCTKQAMDDAAENGHLEVV
;
A
#
# COMPACT_ATOMS: atom_id res chain seq x y z
N MET A 1 -2.30 -23.61 16.30
CA MET A 1 -1.80 -24.37 15.13
C MET A 1 -2.20 -23.62 13.86
N ASN A 2 -1.43 -23.76 12.77
CA ASN A 2 -1.60 -23.13 11.44
C ASN A 2 -0.82 -21.83 11.16
N ALA A 3 0.50 -21.93 11.28
CA ALA A 3 1.35 -21.38 10.23
C ALA A 3 1.07 -22.14 8.91
N ARG A 4 1.74 -21.74 7.82
CA ARG A 4 2.11 -22.64 6.70
C ARG A 4 1.10 -22.76 5.52
N PRO A 5 1.08 -21.79 4.61
CA PRO A 5 0.93 -22.14 3.19
C PRO A 5 2.30 -22.49 2.60
N VAL A 6 3.29 -21.60 2.76
CA VAL A 6 4.63 -21.74 2.17
C VAL A 6 5.45 -22.87 2.78
N LEU A 7 5.41 -22.99 4.11
CA LEU A 7 6.09 -24.08 4.84
C LEU A 7 5.41 -25.43 4.59
N THR A 8 4.09 -25.45 4.38
CA THR A 8 3.37 -26.68 4.04
C THR A 8 3.80 -27.12 2.65
N THR A 9 3.89 -26.22 1.68
CA THR A 9 4.43 -26.55 0.35
C THR A 9 5.86 -27.07 0.43
N ALA A 10 6.76 -26.41 1.15
CA ALA A 10 8.15 -26.86 1.29
C ALA A 10 8.27 -28.22 2.00
N VAL A 11 7.49 -28.45 3.06
CA VAL A 11 7.46 -29.73 3.79
C VAL A 11 6.83 -30.84 2.94
N VAL A 12 5.74 -30.56 2.24
CA VAL A 12 5.07 -31.52 1.34
C VAL A 12 5.98 -31.88 0.18
N VAL A 13 6.62 -30.91 -0.48
CA VAL A 13 7.60 -31.20 -1.54
C VAL A 13 8.77 -32.03 -0.99
N SER A 14 9.31 -31.64 0.17
CA SER A 14 10.46 -32.33 0.77
C SER A 14 10.14 -33.76 1.20
N ARG A 15 8.91 -34.03 1.66
CA ARG A 15 8.49 -35.37 2.11
C ARG A 15 7.95 -36.25 0.98
N GLU A 16 7.07 -35.70 0.15
CA GLU A 16 6.22 -36.47 -0.77
C GLU A 16 6.71 -36.44 -2.22
N CYS A 17 7.30 -35.32 -2.68
CA CYS A 17 7.73 -35.21 -4.08
C CYS A 17 9.16 -35.66 -4.32
N LEU A 18 10.08 -35.32 -3.41
CA LEU A 18 11.51 -35.65 -3.57
C LEU A 18 11.76 -37.16 -3.41
N SER A 19 11.07 -37.80 -2.47
CA SER A 19 11.13 -39.25 -2.24
C SER A 19 10.68 -40.04 -3.48
N ALA A 20 9.63 -39.57 -4.18
CA ALA A 20 9.15 -40.16 -5.42
C ALA A 20 10.17 -40.10 -6.59
N HIS A 21 11.17 -39.23 -6.50
CA HIS A 21 12.24 -39.08 -7.50
C HIS A 21 13.60 -39.63 -7.01
N GLY A 22 13.61 -40.42 -5.91
CA GLY A 22 14.83 -41.02 -5.37
C GLY A 22 15.79 -40.03 -4.71
N VAL A 23 15.33 -38.81 -4.40
CA VAL A 23 16.12 -37.82 -3.67
C VAL A 23 15.84 -37.99 -2.18
N GLU A 24 16.90 -38.17 -1.38
CA GLU A 24 16.77 -38.26 0.08
C GLU A 24 16.13 -36.99 0.66
N SER A 25 15.33 -37.17 1.72
CA SER A 25 14.60 -36.09 2.38
C SER A 25 15.55 -34.98 2.85
N LEU A 26 15.38 -33.78 2.29
CA LEU A 26 16.19 -32.59 2.60
C LEU A 26 15.76 -31.94 3.92
N THR A 27 15.76 -32.71 5.01
CA THR A 27 15.31 -32.28 6.35
C THR A 27 16.08 -31.05 6.85
N HIS A 28 17.37 -30.94 6.53
CA HIS A 28 18.20 -29.79 6.87
C HIS A 28 17.71 -28.50 6.18
N VAL A 29 17.25 -28.56 4.93
CA VAL A 29 16.68 -27.41 4.21
C VAL A 29 15.39 -26.94 4.88
N VAL A 30 14.53 -27.89 5.27
CA VAL A 30 13.30 -27.57 6.02
C VAL A 30 13.63 -26.90 7.36
N SER A 31 14.68 -27.35 8.05
CA SER A 31 15.15 -26.73 9.30
C SER A 31 15.63 -25.30 9.07
N LEU A 32 16.51 -25.08 8.09
CA LEU A 32 17.02 -23.75 7.77
C LEU A 32 15.90 -22.77 7.36
N LEU A 33 14.89 -23.27 6.64
CA LEU A 33 13.71 -22.48 6.31
C LEU A 33 12.89 -22.12 7.54
N ASN A 34 12.75 -23.02 8.52
CA ASN A 34 12.10 -22.71 9.79
C ASN A 34 12.87 -21.64 10.56
N ASP A 35 14.19 -21.83 10.74
CA ASP A 35 15.03 -20.90 11.49
C ASP A 35 14.99 -19.50 10.88
N TYR A 36 15.09 -19.41 9.55
CA TYR A 36 14.94 -18.14 8.84
C TYR A 36 13.57 -17.52 9.08
N LEU A 37 12.49 -18.30 8.99
CA LEU A 37 11.13 -17.79 9.15
C LEU A 37 10.86 -17.35 10.59
N ASP A 38 11.42 -18.02 11.60
CA ASP A 38 11.29 -17.62 12.99
C ASP A 38 12.02 -16.30 13.25
N VAL A 39 13.27 -16.16 12.79
CA VAL A 39 14.02 -14.88 12.84
C VAL A 39 13.28 -13.78 12.05
N PHE A 40 12.77 -14.12 10.87
CA PHE A 40 12.01 -13.19 10.04
C PHE A 40 10.78 -12.69 10.79
N THR A 41 9.99 -13.57 11.45
CA THR A 41 8.81 -13.16 12.22
C THR A 41 9.14 -12.38 13.50
N TYR A 42 10.32 -12.62 14.10
CA TYR A 42 10.79 -11.83 15.24
C TYR A 42 11.14 -10.40 14.84
N TYR A 43 11.80 -10.24 13.68
CA TYR A 43 12.21 -8.92 13.19
C TYR A 43 11.10 -8.16 12.48
N TRP A 44 10.20 -8.85 11.78
CA TRP A 44 9.17 -8.24 10.96
C TRP A 44 7.79 -8.32 11.61
N THR A 45 7.25 -7.15 11.94
CA THR A 45 5.81 -6.96 12.19
C THR A 45 5.12 -6.51 10.89
N VAL A 46 3.80 -6.69 10.79
CA VAL A 46 3.05 -6.18 9.64
C VAL A 46 3.20 -4.66 9.49
N SER A 47 3.17 -3.91 10.60
CA SER A 47 3.42 -2.47 10.58
C SER A 47 4.79 -2.13 9.98
N ARG A 48 5.85 -2.83 10.40
CA ARG A 48 7.21 -2.62 9.86
C ARG A 48 7.29 -3.02 8.38
N ALA A 49 6.62 -4.10 7.99
CA ALA A 49 6.54 -4.57 6.62
C ALA A 49 5.86 -3.56 5.69
N CYS A 50 4.73 -2.98 6.11
CA CYS A 50 4.05 -1.89 5.39
C CYS A 50 4.96 -0.66 5.26
N LYS A 51 5.66 -0.27 6.34
CA LYS A 51 6.61 0.86 6.33
C LYS A 51 7.78 0.67 5.35
N ARG A 52 8.19 -0.58 5.13
CA ARG A 52 9.29 -0.94 4.22
C ARG A 52 8.80 -1.34 2.83
N GLY A 53 7.49 -1.44 2.60
CA GLY A 53 6.92 -1.75 1.29
C GLY A 53 7.26 -3.16 0.79
N ILE A 54 7.40 -4.14 1.68
CA ILE A 54 7.76 -5.52 1.26
C ILE A 54 6.67 -6.12 0.37
N SER A 55 6.98 -7.25 -0.27
CA SER A 55 6.05 -7.92 -1.19
C SER A 55 4.72 -8.29 -0.53
N ARG A 56 3.64 -8.33 -1.34
CA ARG A 56 2.32 -8.80 -0.90
C ARG A 56 2.38 -10.15 -0.19
N ARG A 57 3.15 -11.10 -0.73
CA ARG A 57 3.33 -12.42 -0.12
C ARG A 57 3.96 -12.33 1.27
N GLY A 58 4.90 -11.41 1.49
CA GLY A 58 5.47 -11.14 2.80
C GLY A 58 4.45 -10.55 3.78
N LEU A 59 3.63 -9.60 3.32
CA LEU A 59 2.54 -9.03 4.12
C LEU A 59 1.51 -10.10 4.51
N GLU A 60 1.04 -10.90 3.56
CA GLU A 60 0.10 -11.99 3.81
C GLU A 60 0.68 -13.04 4.76
N TYR A 61 1.97 -13.35 4.62
CA TYR A 61 2.65 -14.27 5.53
C TYR A 61 2.65 -13.73 6.97
N LEU A 62 3.02 -12.46 7.16
CA LEU A 62 3.09 -11.84 8.49
C LEU A 62 1.71 -11.69 9.12
N ALA A 63 0.74 -11.18 8.37
CA ALA A 63 -0.62 -10.94 8.86
C ALA A 63 -1.37 -12.23 9.22
N LYS A 64 -1.07 -13.36 8.57
CA LYS A 64 -1.59 -14.68 8.97
C LYS A 64 -1.03 -15.16 10.30
N ARG A 65 0.19 -14.76 10.67
CA ARG A 65 0.86 -15.20 11.91
C ARG A 65 0.59 -14.29 13.10
N ASP A 66 0.23 -13.05 12.83
CA ASP A 66 -0.25 -12.11 13.84
C ASP A 66 -1.60 -11.53 13.40
N PRO A 67 -2.73 -12.24 13.57
CA PRO A 67 -4.04 -11.73 13.19
C PRO A 67 -4.47 -10.47 13.97
N ALA A 68 -3.81 -10.18 15.08
CA ALA A 68 -4.06 -9.01 15.91
C ALA A 68 -3.16 -7.82 15.54
N TRP A 69 -2.40 -7.91 14.44
CA TRP A 69 -1.54 -6.82 13.96
C TRP A 69 -2.33 -5.52 13.83
N GLY A 70 -1.85 -4.43 14.46
CA GLY A 70 -2.64 -3.25 14.87
C GLY A 70 -3.38 -2.43 13.81
N ASP A 71 -3.39 -1.09 13.99
CA ASP A 71 -4.23 -0.18 13.20
C ASP A 71 -3.79 -0.11 11.72
N GLY A 72 -4.71 -0.40 10.80
CA GLY A 72 -4.48 -0.31 9.36
C GLY A 72 -4.37 1.13 8.88
N ASP A 73 -4.89 2.12 9.62
CA ASP A 73 -4.82 3.54 9.26
C ASP A 73 -3.38 4.02 9.10
N ASP A 74 -2.49 3.64 10.02
CA ASP A 74 -1.06 3.99 9.94
C ASP A 74 -0.37 3.28 8.77
N ALA A 75 -0.73 2.04 8.49
CA ALA A 75 -0.20 1.29 7.35
C ALA A 75 -0.63 1.94 6.02
N ALA A 76 -1.91 2.32 5.90
CA ALA A 76 -2.45 3.01 4.74
C ALA A 76 -1.77 4.38 4.56
N PHE A 77 -1.66 5.17 5.63
CA PHE A 77 -1.00 6.47 5.59
C PHE A 77 0.44 6.38 5.06
N VAL A 78 1.23 5.44 5.58
CA VAL A 78 2.61 5.25 5.13
C VAL A 78 2.64 4.77 3.69
N ALA A 79 1.75 3.86 3.30
CA ALA A 79 1.68 3.36 1.94
C ALA A 79 1.32 4.45 0.93
N VAL A 80 0.39 5.35 1.25
CA VAL A 80 0.08 6.54 0.43
C VAL A 80 1.30 7.44 0.29
N LYS A 81 1.95 7.78 1.41
CA LYS A 81 3.15 8.64 1.44
C LYS A 81 4.37 8.04 0.75
N LYS A 82 4.43 6.72 0.58
CA LYS A 82 5.57 6.00 -0.03
C LYS A 82 5.27 5.43 -1.42
N ASN A 83 4.10 5.72 -1.98
CA ASN A 83 3.63 5.18 -3.26
C ASN A 83 3.55 3.64 -3.30
N TYR A 84 3.23 3.01 -2.16
CA TYR A 84 3.10 1.56 -2.07
C TYR A 84 1.68 1.11 -2.40
N LEU A 85 1.30 1.26 -3.66
CA LEU A 85 -0.02 0.89 -4.16
C LEU A 85 -0.39 -0.57 -3.87
N HIS A 86 0.59 -1.48 -3.89
CA HIS A 86 0.36 -2.90 -3.57
C HIS A 86 -0.06 -3.12 -2.11
N VAL A 87 0.45 -2.31 -1.17
CA VAL A 87 0.05 -2.37 0.24
C VAL A 87 -1.37 -1.85 0.39
N LEU A 88 -1.74 -0.77 -0.29
CA LEU A 88 -3.11 -0.23 -0.28
C LEU A 88 -4.13 -1.23 -0.83
N LYS A 89 -3.80 -1.87 -1.97
CA LYS A 89 -4.63 -2.93 -2.54
C LYS A 89 -4.79 -4.10 -1.58
N TRP A 90 -3.70 -4.56 -0.99
CA TRP A 90 -3.74 -5.64 0.01
C TRP A 90 -4.58 -5.29 1.24
N LEU A 91 -4.44 -4.06 1.77
CA LEU A 91 -5.28 -3.58 2.88
C LEU A 91 -6.76 -3.59 2.50
N ASN A 92 -7.10 -3.03 1.34
CA ASN A 92 -8.48 -2.96 0.88
C ASN A 92 -9.11 -4.34 0.64
N GLU A 93 -8.37 -5.25 0.00
CA GLU A 93 -8.89 -6.56 -0.39
C GLU A 93 -8.98 -7.53 0.80
N CYS A 94 -8.00 -7.48 1.71
CA CYS A 94 -7.90 -8.46 2.80
C CYS A 94 -8.40 -7.92 4.15
N TYR A 95 -8.38 -6.61 4.36
CA TYR A 95 -8.67 -5.97 5.65
C TYR A 95 -9.44 -4.63 5.50
N PRO A 96 -10.56 -4.58 4.75
CA PRO A 96 -11.28 -3.33 4.46
C PRO A 96 -11.70 -2.57 5.72
N ASP A 97 -12.05 -3.29 6.79
CA ASP A 97 -12.53 -2.72 8.05
C ASP A 97 -11.41 -2.21 8.99
N ARG A 98 -10.14 -2.47 8.66
CA ARG A 98 -8.99 -2.02 9.48
C ARG A 98 -8.51 -0.62 9.15
N THR A 99 -9.11 -0.01 8.14
CA THR A 99 -8.71 1.27 7.59
C THR A 99 -9.94 2.14 7.48
N SER A 100 -9.90 3.28 8.15
CA SER A 100 -10.87 4.37 7.99
C SER A 100 -10.64 5.17 6.71
N TRP A 101 -9.56 4.89 5.97
CA TRP A 101 -9.19 5.52 4.69
C TRP A 101 -9.05 7.04 4.73
N GLY A 102 -8.82 7.60 5.93
CA GLY A 102 -8.64 9.04 6.09
C GLY A 102 -9.85 9.76 6.66
N ASN A 103 -10.96 9.04 6.89
CA ASN A 103 -12.11 9.56 7.63
C ASN A 103 -11.75 9.92 9.09
N ARG A 104 -10.72 9.26 9.64
CA ARG A 104 -10.28 9.46 11.02
C ARG A 104 -9.18 10.51 11.11
N GLN A 105 -9.30 11.41 12.08
CA GLN A 105 -8.34 12.51 12.34
C GLN A 105 -8.16 13.53 11.19
N GLY A 106 -9.09 13.62 10.23
CA GLY A 106 -9.04 14.64 9.17
C GLY A 106 -7.94 14.45 8.13
N ARG A 107 -7.36 13.25 8.02
CA ARG A 107 -6.29 12.94 7.07
C ARG A 107 -6.85 12.57 5.69
N CYS A 108 -6.94 13.49 4.75
CA CYS A 108 -7.33 13.12 3.38
C CYS A 108 -6.15 12.46 2.62
N PHE A 109 -6.24 11.15 2.37
CA PHE A 109 -5.21 10.41 1.63
C PHE A 109 -5.02 10.88 0.19
N MET A 110 -6.08 11.38 -0.47
CA MET A 110 -5.98 11.98 -1.80
C MET A 110 -5.09 13.22 -1.82
N ASN A 111 -5.19 14.07 -0.79
CA ASN A 111 -4.36 15.26 -0.66
C ASN A 111 -2.90 14.89 -0.48
N ILE A 112 -2.62 13.89 0.37
CA ILE A 112 -1.26 13.39 0.59
C ILE A 112 -0.69 12.79 -0.71
N ALA A 113 -1.51 12.04 -1.47
CA ALA A 113 -1.09 11.49 -2.75
C ALA A 113 -0.76 12.62 -3.76
N ALA A 114 -1.59 13.66 -3.84
CA ALA A 114 -1.34 14.82 -4.69
C ALA A 114 -0.07 15.58 -4.26
N GLU A 115 0.11 15.79 -2.96
CA GLU A 115 1.27 16.46 -2.39
C GLU A 115 2.57 15.73 -2.73
N ASN A 116 2.56 14.40 -2.76
CA ASN A 116 3.74 13.62 -3.12
C ASN A 116 3.83 13.32 -4.63
N GLY A 117 2.86 13.78 -5.44
CA GLY A 117 2.80 13.50 -6.87
C GLY A 117 2.50 12.04 -7.21
N HIS A 118 1.95 11.27 -6.26
CA HIS A 118 1.68 9.84 -6.41
C HIS A 118 0.38 9.59 -7.18
N PHE A 119 0.43 9.81 -8.49
CA PHE A 119 -0.77 9.83 -9.33
C PHE A 119 -1.51 8.49 -9.39
N ASP A 120 -0.80 7.37 -9.44
CA ASP A 120 -1.43 6.04 -9.46
C ASP A 120 -2.18 5.73 -8.16
N VAL A 121 -1.60 6.12 -7.02
CA VAL A 121 -2.26 6.02 -5.72
C VAL A 121 -3.48 6.93 -5.66
N LEU A 122 -3.39 8.16 -6.17
CA LEU A 122 -4.50 9.10 -6.22
C LEU A 122 -5.66 8.55 -7.06
N LYS A 123 -5.40 8.06 -8.27
CA LYS A 123 -6.43 7.44 -9.13
C LYS A 123 -7.06 6.23 -8.46
N TRP A 124 -6.25 5.38 -7.84
CA TRP A 124 -6.73 4.19 -7.15
C TRP A 124 -7.60 4.55 -5.93
N LEU A 125 -7.17 5.51 -5.12
CA LEU A 125 -7.94 5.99 -3.96
C LEU A 125 -9.29 6.55 -4.41
N HIS A 126 -9.34 7.39 -5.44
CA HIS A 126 -10.59 7.92 -5.97
C HIS A 126 -11.54 6.83 -6.46
N ALA A 127 -11.03 5.84 -7.19
CA ALA A 127 -11.88 4.77 -7.74
C ALA A 127 -12.41 3.81 -6.68
N ASN A 128 -11.73 3.70 -5.53
CA ASN A 128 -12.03 2.69 -4.54
C ASN A 128 -12.65 3.26 -3.27
N ARG A 129 -12.44 4.53 -2.92
CA ARG A 129 -12.78 5.10 -1.60
C ARG A 129 -13.83 6.22 -1.69
N PRO A 130 -14.77 6.29 -0.73
CA PRO A 130 -15.88 7.24 -0.78
C PRO A 130 -15.55 8.64 -0.26
N GLU A 131 -14.42 8.86 0.44
CA GLU A 131 -14.08 10.18 1.00
C GLU A 131 -13.93 11.27 -0.07
N GLY A 132 -13.58 10.84 -1.29
CA GLY A 132 -13.34 11.72 -2.40
C GLY A 132 -12.11 12.60 -2.21
N CYS A 133 -11.99 13.59 -3.07
CA CYS A 133 -10.86 14.49 -3.13
C CYS A 133 -11.29 15.87 -2.65
N THR A 134 -10.51 16.59 -1.85
CA THR A 134 -10.83 17.98 -1.48
C THR A 134 -10.19 18.96 -2.46
N THR A 135 -10.72 20.17 -2.61
CA THR A 135 -10.17 21.19 -3.52
C THR A 135 -8.68 21.47 -3.28
N PHE A 136 -8.20 21.17 -2.07
CA PHE A 136 -6.79 21.24 -1.71
C PHE A 136 -5.88 20.38 -2.60
N ALA A 137 -6.30 19.19 -3.02
CA ALA A 137 -5.50 18.37 -3.95
C ALA A 137 -5.33 19.04 -5.32
N MET A 138 -6.36 19.77 -5.78
CA MET A 138 -6.29 20.54 -7.04
C MET A 138 -5.29 21.68 -6.90
N ASN A 139 -5.38 22.46 -5.81
CA ASN A 139 -4.46 23.55 -5.54
C ASN A 139 -3.01 23.05 -5.46
N ILE A 140 -2.78 21.93 -4.76
CA ILE A 140 -1.46 21.29 -4.68
C ILE A 140 -0.96 20.81 -6.04
N ALA A 141 -1.81 20.18 -6.84
CA ALA A 141 -1.41 19.70 -8.15
C ALA A 141 -1.01 20.88 -9.05
N ALA A 142 -1.75 21.99 -8.95
CA ALA A 142 -1.49 23.20 -9.73
C ALA A 142 -0.23 23.94 -9.27
N SER A 143 -0.06 24.12 -7.95
CA SER A 143 1.12 24.75 -7.36
C SER A 143 2.43 24.00 -7.65
N LYS A 144 2.35 22.71 -7.95
CA LYS A 144 3.49 21.86 -8.34
C LYS A 144 3.68 21.72 -9.85
N GLY A 145 2.85 22.37 -10.67
CA GLY A 145 2.92 22.26 -12.13
C GLY A 145 2.52 20.89 -12.66
N ASN A 146 1.81 20.07 -11.87
CA ASN A 146 1.42 18.72 -12.29
C ASN A 146 0.17 18.76 -13.18
N LEU A 147 0.35 19.23 -14.42
CA LEU A 147 -0.71 19.40 -15.40
C LEU A 147 -1.55 18.12 -15.59
N ALA A 148 -0.92 16.95 -15.66
CA ALA A 148 -1.63 15.69 -15.85
C ALA A 148 -2.58 15.38 -14.66
N MET A 149 -2.15 15.68 -13.44
CA MET A 149 -3.00 15.50 -12.25
C MET A 149 -4.09 16.58 -12.19
N VAL A 150 -3.80 17.82 -12.57
CA VAL A 150 -4.81 18.90 -12.67
C VAL A 150 -5.90 18.53 -13.67
N GLN A 151 -5.53 18.12 -14.89
CA GLN A 151 -6.47 17.68 -15.93
C GLN A 151 -7.36 16.54 -15.42
N TRP A 152 -6.75 15.51 -14.83
CA TRP A 152 -7.50 14.37 -14.33
C TRP A 152 -8.42 14.76 -13.16
N LEU A 153 -7.96 15.59 -12.22
CA LEU A 153 -8.79 16.09 -11.13
C LEU A 153 -9.94 16.96 -11.65
N HIS A 154 -9.71 17.72 -12.72
CA HIS A 154 -10.73 18.58 -13.34
C HIS A 154 -11.83 17.75 -14.02
N GLU A 155 -11.45 16.65 -14.67
CA GLU A 155 -12.39 15.76 -15.37
C GLU A 155 -13.19 14.85 -14.42
N ASN A 156 -12.59 14.46 -13.29
CA ASN A 156 -13.16 13.45 -12.38
C ASN A 156 -13.82 14.06 -11.13
N ARG A 157 -14.01 15.38 -11.10
CA ARG A 157 -14.66 16.09 -9.97
C ARG A 157 -15.71 17.07 -10.46
N ASN A 158 -16.77 17.22 -9.66
CA ASN A 158 -17.82 18.19 -9.92
C ASN A 158 -17.36 19.62 -9.59
N ASP A 159 -16.64 19.76 -8.48
CA ASP A 159 -15.95 20.98 -8.08
C ASP A 159 -14.63 21.08 -8.86
N LYS A 160 -14.68 21.90 -9.92
CA LYS A 160 -13.61 22.20 -10.88
C LYS A 160 -12.42 22.94 -10.23
N CYS A 161 -11.49 23.44 -11.06
CA CYS A 161 -10.39 24.30 -10.62
C CYS A 161 -10.88 25.47 -9.76
N THR A 162 -10.14 25.73 -8.69
CA THR A 162 -10.34 26.90 -7.83
C THR A 162 -9.54 28.07 -8.37
N LYS A 163 -9.91 29.29 -7.98
CA LYS A 163 -9.09 30.49 -8.25
C LYS A 163 -7.70 30.36 -7.63
N GLN A 164 -7.64 29.82 -6.41
CA GLN A 164 -6.39 29.57 -5.72
C GLN A 164 -5.47 28.62 -6.48
N ALA A 165 -5.99 27.59 -7.15
CA ALA A 165 -5.16 26.71 -7.98
C ALA A 165 -4.48 27.46 -9.13
N MET A 166 -5.19 28.41 -9.76
CA MET A 166 -4.65 29.27 -10.81
C MET A 166 -3.62 30.26 -10.27
N ASP A 167 -3.93 30.90 -9.14
CA ASP A 167 -3.02 31.82 -8.45
C ASP A 167 -1.72 31.11 -8.03
N ASP A 168 -1.83 29.92 -7.40
CA ASP A 168 -0.69 29.12 -6.96
C ASP A 168 0.15 28.63 -8.16
N ALA A 169 -0.47 28.26 -9.29
CA ALA A 169 0.25 27.87 -10.50
C ALA A 169 1.02 29.07 -11.10
N ALA A 170 0.38 30.24 -11.18
CA ALA A 170 1.00 31.46 -11.69
C ALA A 170 2.15 31.94 -10.78
N GLU A 171 1.96 31.93 -9.46
CA GLU A 171 2.99 32.30 -8.47
C GLU A 171 4.25 31.43 -8.61
N ASN A 172 4.07 30.14 -8.87
CA ASN A 172 5.18 29.19 -9.04
C ASN A 172 5.71 29.10 -10.48
N GLY A 173 5.16 29.88 -11.42
CA GLY A 173 5.62 29.95 -12.82
C GLY A 173 5.18 28.79 -13.70
N HIS A 174 4.16 28.03 -13.31
CA HIS A 174 3.60 26.89 -14.04
C HIS A 174 2.55 27.34 -15.06
N LEU A 175 2.98 28.09 -16.07
CA LEU A 175 2.11 28.67 -17.10
C LEU A 175 1.32 27.63 -17.89
N GLU A 176 1.86 26.41 -18.05
CA GLU A 176 1.16 25.30 -18.71
C GLU A 176 -0.07 24.79 -17.95
N VAL A 177 -0.21 25.15 -16.66
CA VAL A 177 -1.33 24.77 -15.80
C VAL A 177 -2.45 25.84 -15.76
N VAL A 178 -2.13 27.10 -16.02
CA VAL A 178 -3.05 28.27 -15.97
C VAL A 178 -4.02 28.25 -17.14
#